data_AF-A0A811SF64-F1
#
_entry.id   AF-A0A811SF64-F1
#
_cell.length_a   1.000
_cell.length_b   1.000
_cell.length_c   1.000
_cell.angle_alpha   90.00
_cell.angle_beta   90.00
_cell.angle_gamma   90.00
#
_symmetry.space_group_name_H-M   'P 1'
#
loop_
_entity.id
_entity.type
_entity.pdbx_description
1 polymer ?
#
loop_
_entity_poly.entity_id
_entity_poly.type
_entity_poly.pdbx_seq_one_letter_code
_entity_poly.pdbx_strand_id
1 'polypeptide(L)'
;MDSVDGYLLLMNSLSSALRQGWLDLASARHSMGPSRVLSTLFDHKEQSAATKLQVVDHDGLKPSEPKPHFALSKWSLQEECHSTYDVSERAFTEPKMRHRGSVTTPENGNHESANTTASSTGADASNHVQRARSKALSVFGGLVSPKLRTAQLSFETALDLIVELANSRSNMLASFSQLKE
;
A
#
# COMPACT_ATOMS: atom_id res chain seq x y z
N MET A 1 -15.32 20.34 23.24
CA MET A 1 -13.99 20.81 22.80
C MET A 1 -13.17 19.67 22.21
N ASP A 2 -13.38 18.45 22.70
CA ASP A 2 -12.69 17.21 22.32
C ASP A 2 -12.62 16.91 20.80
N SER A 3 -13.64 17.30 20.02
CA SER A 3 -13.63 17.10 18.55
C SER A 3 -12.59 17.97 17.82
N VAL A 4 -12.30 19.17 18.31
CA VAL A 4 -11.31 20.07 17.70
C VAL A 4 -9.91 19.60 18.07
N ASP A 5 -9.70 19.20 19.32
CA ASP A 5 -8.42 18.65 19.78
C ASP A 5 -8.07 17.35 19.02
N GLY A 6 -9.06 16.47 18.81
CA GLY A 6 -8.90 15.28 17.96
C GLY A 6 -8.53 15.62 16.50
N TYR A 7 -9.15 16.65 15.92
CA TYR A 7 -8.81 17.12 14.58
C TYR A 7 -7.37 17.66 14.48
N LEU A 8 -6.92 18.43 15.48
CA LEU A 8 -5.54 18.95 15.53
C LEU A 8 -4.51 17.83 15.70
N LEU A 9 -4.80 16.83 16.53
CA LEU A 9 -3.97 15.64 16.66
C LEU A 9 -3.84 14.90 15.33
N LEU A 10 -4.94 14.77 14.59
CA LEU A 10 -4.96 14.12 13.29
C LEU A 10 -4.15 14.89 12.24
N MET A 11 -4.23 16.23 12.24
CA MET A 11 -3.37 17.11 11.42
C MET A 11 -1.88 16.93 11.75
N ASN A 12 -1.54 16.84 13.03
CA ASN A 12 -0.15 16.63 13.46
C ASN A 12 0.36 15.25 13.04
N SER A 13 -0.45 14.21 13.24
CA SER A 13 -0.15 12.84 12.79
C SER A 13 0.05 12.78 11.28
N LEU A 14 -0.82 13.44 10.50
CA LEU A 14 -0.69 13.53 9.05
C LEU A 14 0.61 14.21 8.66
N SER A 15 0.93 15.33 9.30
CA SER A 15 2.16 16.07 9.04
C SER A 15 3.40 15.25 9.37
N SER A 16 3.37 14.47 10.46
CA SER A 16 4.44 13.55 10.83
C SER A 16 4.63 12.45 9.79
N ALA A 17 3.54 11.78 9.40
CA ALA A 17 3.55 10.71 8.39
C ALA A 17 4.10 11.22 7.05
N LEU A 18 3.66 12.39 6.59
CA LEU A 18 4.15 13.00 5.35
C LEU A 18 5.64 13.33 5.43
N ARG A 19 6.11 13.97 6.51
CA ARG A 19 7.54 14.30 6.67
C ARG A 19 8.41 13.04 6.66
N GLN A 20 7.98 12.00 7.38
CA GLN A 20 8.68 10.71 7.40
C GLN A 20 8.72 10.09 6.00
N GLY A 21 7.58 10.06 5.31
CA GLY A 21 7.48 9.51 3.95
C GLY A 21 8.37 10.23 2.95
N TRP A 22 8.38 11.56 2.96
CA TRP A 22 9.26 12.35 2.09
C TRP A 22 10.74 12.19 2.40
N LEU A 23 11.11 12.11 3.69
CA LEU A 23 12.50 11.90 4.11
C LEU A 23 13.02 10.51 3.69
N ASP A 24 12.21 9.47 3.90
CA ASP A 24 12.56 8.12 3.49
C ASP A 24 12.58 7.98 1.96
N LEU A 25 11.68 8.64 1.24
CA LEU A 25 11.71 8.70 -0.21
C LEU A 25 12.98 9.38 -0.72
N ALA A 26 13.40 10.49 -0.12
CA ALA A 26 14.66 11.15 -0.45
C ALA A 26 15.88 10.23 -0.19
N SER A 27 15.86 9.51 0.93
CA SER A 27 16.90 8.52 1.27
C SER A 27 16.93 7.36 0.27
N ALA A 28 15.77 6.89 -0.18
CA ALA A 28 15.65 5.88 -1.23
C ALA A 28 16.21 6.38 -2.56
N ARG A 29 15.87 7.62 -2.96
CA ARG A 29 16.41 8.26 -4.18
C ARG A 29 17.94 8.34 -4.15
N HIS A 30 18.50 8.74 -3.02
CA HIS A 30 19.96 8.84 -2.86
C HIS A 30 20.65 7.48 -3.00
N SER A 31 20.09 6.44 -2.39
CA SER A 31 20.67 5.08 -2.43
C SER A 31 20.44 4.33 -3.75
N MET A 32 19.31 4.53 -4.41
CA MET A 32 18.95 3.84 -5.66
C MET A 32 19.46 4.55 -6.92
N GLY A 33 19.88 5.80 -6.78
CA GLY A 33 20.23 6.67 -7.89
C GLY A 33 19.04 7.49 -8.39
N PRO A 34 19.27 8.76 -8.78
CA PRO A 34 18.20 9.71 -9.09
C PRO A 34 17.34 9.27 -10.28
N SER A 35 17.89 8.55 -11.25
CA SER A 35 17.18 8.12 -12.47
C SER A 35 16.07 7.11 -12.23
N ARG A 36 16.16 6.29 -11.18
CA ARG A 36 15.19 5.22 -10.91
C ARG A 36 13.89 5.73 -10.30
N VAL A 37 13.99 6.76 -9.46
CA VAL A 37 12.86 7.29 -8.67
C VAL A 37 12.40 8.65 -9.23
N LEU A 38 12.92 9.08 -10.40
CA LEU A 38 12.43 10.26 -11.12
C LEU A 38 11.25 9.92 -12.04
N SER A 39 10.36 10.89 -12.21
CA SER A 39 9.02 10.78 -12.81
C SER A 39 8.96 10.42 -14.29
N THR A 40 10.09 10.23 -14.99
CA THR A 40 10.07 9.77 -16.39
C THR A 40 9.67 8.29 -16.52
N LEU A 41 9.52 7.59 -15.38
CA LEU A 41 9.08 6.20 -15.31
C LEU A 41 7.56 6.03 -15.17
N PHE A 42 6.83 7.11 -14.90
CA PHE A 42 5.40 7.16 -15.15
C PHE A 42 5.21 7.36 -16.65
N ASP A 43 5.56 6.31 -17.39
CA ASP A 43 5.12 6.10 -18.77
C ASP A 43 3.64 6.49 -18.83
N HIS A 44 3.19 7.19 -19.88
CA HIS A 44 1.80 7.63 -20.05
C HIS A 44 0.80 6.47 -20.21
N LYS A 45 1.19 5.26 -19.80
CA LYS A 45 0.34 4.10 -19.69
C LYS A 45 -0.63 4.31 -18.54
N GLU A 46 -1.89 4.05 -18.85
CA GLU A 46 -2.94 3.98 -17.84
C GLU A 46 -2.59 2.91 -16.81
N GLN A 47 -2.49 3.33 -15.55
CA GLN A 47 -2.32 2.42 -14.43
C GLN A 47 -3.55 2.47 -13.55
N SER A 48 -4.12 1.30 -13.26
CA SER A 48 -5.20 1.18 -12.27
C SER A 48 -4.66 1.60 -10.90
N ALA A 49 -5.35 2.53 -10.24
CA ALA A 49 -4.97 3.00 -8.91
C ALA A 49 -5.12 1.85 -7.89
N ALA A 50 -4.04 1.53 -7.18
CA ALA A 50 -4.03 0.52 -6.13
C ALA A 50 -4.93 0.88 -4.95
N THR A 51 -5.18 2.17 -4.74
CA THR A 51 -6.04 2.70 -3.67
C THR A 51 -7.06 3.65 -4.29
N LYS A 52 -8.34 3.45 -3.98
CA LYS A 52 -9.46 4.24 -4.50
C LYS A 52 -10.28 4.81 -3.35
N LEU A 53 -10.71 6.06 -3.50
CA LEU A 53 -11.62 6.74 -2.58
C LEU A 53 -13.07 6.44 -3.00
N GLN A 54 -13.91 6.08 -2.03
CA GLN A 54 -15.34 5.89 -2.22
C GLN A 54 -16.09 6.88 -1.33
N VAL A 55 -17.17 7.46 -1.87
CA VAL A 55 -18.11 8.26 -1.09
C VAL A 55 -19.26 7.33 -0.74
N VAL A 56 -19.48 7.15 0.56
CA VAL A 56 -20.56 6.32 1.10
C VAL A 56 -21.75 7.23 1.35
N ASP A 57 -22.78 7.07 0.53
CA ASP A 57 -24.07 7.73 0.75
C ASP A 57 -24.88 6.92 1.78
N HIS A 58 -25.44 7.58 2.78
CA HIS A 58 -26.33 6.95 3.75
C HIS A 58 -27.74 6.84 3.16
N ASP A 59 -28.02 5.70 2.53
CA ASP A 59 -29.34 5.34 2.02
C ASP A 59 -30.30 5.05 3.20
N GLY A 60 -31.23 5.96 3.50
CA GLY A 60 -32.36 5.65 4.40
C GLY A 60 -32.78 6.71 5.43
N LEU A 61 -32.08 7.83 5.57
CA LEU A 61 -32.53 8.96 6.39
C LEU A 61 -32.95 10.11 5.48
N LYS A 62 -34.11 10.73 5.75
CA LYS A 62 -34.57 11.94 5.06
C LYS A 62 -33.42 12.93 4.88
N PRO A 63 -33.37 13.71 3.79
CA PRO A 63 -32.27 14.63 3.49
C PRO A 63 -32.30 15.84 4.44
N SER A 64 -32.01 15.62 5.73
CA SER A 64 -31.48 16.63 6.62
C SER A 64 -29.97 16.62 6.36
N GLU A 65 -29.59 17.43 5.39
CA GLU A 65 -28.23 17.73 4.92
C GLU A 65 -27.38 16.55 4.40
N PRO A 66 -26.83 16.64 3.17
CA PRO A 66 -25.91 15.65 2.65
C PRO A 66 -24.62 15.68 3.46
N LYS A 67 -24.40 14.65 4.26
CA LYS A 67 -23.16 14.44 5.02
C LYS A 67 -22.29 13.43 4.28
N PRO A 68 -21.36 13.87 3.41
CA PRO A 68 -20.50 12.95 2.68
C PRO A 68 -19.59 12.21 3.67
N HIS A 69 -19.60 10.88 3.59
CA HIS A 69 -18.67 10.01 4.31
C HIS A 69 -17.70 9.39 3.32
N PHE A 70 -16.41 9.50 3.61
CA PHE A 70 -15.33 9.03 2.75
C PHE A 70 -14.77 7.72 3.28
N ALA A 71 -14.64 6.72 2.41
CA ALA A 71 -14.02 5.44 2.72
C ALA A 71 -12.88 5.14 1.74
N LEU A 72 -11.79 4.57 2.24
CA LEU A 72 -10.64 4.21 1.44
C LEU A 72 -10.66 2.71 1.13
N SER A 73 -10.70 2.37 -0.15
CA SER A 73 -10.52 0.98 -0.62
C SER A 73 -9.07 0.79 -1.05
N LYS A 74 -8.30 0.05 -0.25
CA LYS A 74 -6.88 -0.21 -0.49
C LYS A 74 -6.68 -1.55 -1.16
N TRP A 75 -5.66 -1.62 -2.00
CA TRP A 75 -5.15 -2.86 -2.60
C TRP A 75 -6.26 -3.65 -3.30
N SER A 76 -7.20 -2.94 -3.95
CA SER A 76 -8.41 -3.52 -4.54
C SER A 76 -8.06 -4.80 -5.27
N LEU A 77 -8.70 -5.90 -4.86
CA LEU A 77 -8.50 -7.24 -5.40
C LEU A 77 -9.00 -7.26 -6.85
N GLN A 78 -8.24 -6.66 -7.76
CA GLN A 78 -8.48 -6.76 -9.18
C GLN A 78 -7.73 -8.01 -9.63
N GLU A 79 -8.46 -9.12 -9.68
CA GLU A 79 -8.10 -10.33 -10.40
C GLU A 79 -7.50 -9.96 -11.77
N GLU A 80 -6.48 -10.73 -12.16
CA GLU A 80 -5.67 -10.54 -13.35
C GLU A 80 -6.45 -10.02 -14.57
N CYS A 81 -6.10 -8.83 -15.05
CA CYS A 81 -6.17 -8.60 -16.48
C CYS A 81 -5.05 -9.42 -17.12
N HIS A 82 -5.38 -10.62 -17.60
CA HIS A 82 -4.57 -11.38 -18.53
C HIS A 82 -4.42 -10.57 -19.82
N SER A 83 -3.43 -9.69 -19.84
CA SER A 83 -2.87 -9.19 -21.08
C SER A 83 -1.94 -10.27 -21.62
N THR A 84 -2.47 -11.11 -22.51
CA THR A 84 -1.68 -12.01 -23.34
C THR A 84 -0.83 -11.16 -24.29
N TYR A 85 0.37 -10.79 -23.87
CA TYR A 85 1.43 -10.42 -24.78
C TYR A 85 2.49 -11.52 -24.76
N ASP A 86 2.50 -12.26 -25.86
CA ASP A 86 3.50 -13.26 -26.19
C ASP A 86 4.83 -12.53 -26.41
N VAL A 87 5.75 -12.62 -25.44
CA VAL A 87 7.15 -12.21 -25.61
C VAL A 87 8.02 -13.34 -25.14
N SER A 88 8.55 -14.04 -26.15
CA SER A 88 9.59 -15.06 -26.16
C SER A 88 10.40 -15.21 -24.86
N GLU A 89 10.40 -16.44 -24.35
CA GLU A 89 11.42 -16.97 -23.44
C GLU A 89 12.83 -16.59 -23.93
N ARG A 90 13.45 -15.64 -23.22
CA ARG A 90 14.90 -15.51 -23.23
C ARG A 90 15.39 -16.06 -21.90
N ALA A 91 15.89 -17.28 -21.96
CA ALA A 91 16.50 -17.99 -20.85
C ALA A 91 17.47 -17.07 -20.09
N PHE A 92 17.09 -16.68 -18.89
CA PHE A 92 18.02 -16.13 -17.91
C PHE A 92 18.78 -17.31 -17.32
N THR A 93 20.01 -17.50 -17.80
CA THR A 93 20.98 -18.37 -17.15
C THR A 93 21.20 -17.85 -15.74
N GLU A 94 20.77 -18.61 -14.74
CA GLU A 94 21.03 -18.30 -13.33
C GLU A 94 22.54 -18.09 -13.11
N PRO A 95 22.98 -17.00 -12.46
CA PRO A 95 24.35 -16.90 -11.98
C PRO A 95 24.50 -17.87 -10.80
N LYS A 96 24.99 -19.07 -11.09
CA LYS A 96 25.32 -20.09 -10.09
C LYS A 96 26.38 -19.53 -9.12
N MET A 97 25.96 -19.21 -7.90
CA MET A 97 26.85 -18.87 -6.79
C MET A 97 27.81 -20.04 -6.54
N ARG A 98 29.11 -19.82 -6.77
CA ARG A 98 30.15 -20.80 -6.45
C ARG A 98 30.33 -20.86 -4.93
N HIS A 99 29.70 -21.84 -4.28
CA HIS A 99 30.07 -22.23 -2.93
C HIS A 99 31.46 -22.89 -2.94
N ARG A 100 32.41 -22.28 -2.22
CA ARG A 100 33.75 -22.83 -1.99
C ARG A 100 33.71 -23.70 -0.72
N GLY A 101 33.82 -25.01 -0.90
CA GLY A 101 34.27 -25.98 0.10
C GLY A 101 33.18 -26.71 0.90
N SER A 102 32.90 -27.97 0.56
CA SER A 102 33.30 -29.13 1.38
C SER A 102 32.65 -30.40 0.80
N VAL A 103 33.41 -31.49 0.77
CA VAL A 103 33.11 -32.81 0.19
C VAL A 103 32.48 -33.70 1.27
N THR A 104 31.31 -34.32 0.99
CA THR A 104 30.99 -35.78 1.06
C THR A 104 29.47 -36.07 1.12
N THR A 105 28.96 -36.72 0.06
CA THR A 105 28.05 -37.89 -0.02
C THR A 105 26.59 -37.85 0.56
N PRO A 106 25.57 -38.38 -0.16
CA PRO A 106 24.15 -38.28 0.22
C PRO A 106 23.62 -39.55 0.92
N GLU A 107 22.64 -39.39 1.82
CA GLU A 107 21.76 -40.49 2.22
C GLU A 107 20.29 -40.05 2.36
N ASN A 108 19.49 -40.87 1.69
CA ASN A 108 18.05 -41.06 1.60
C ASN A 108 17.25 -40.91 2.92
N GLY A 109 16.02 -40.37 2.88
CA GLY A 109 15.07 -40.42 4.00
C GLY A 109 13.74 -39.73 3.73
N ASN A 110 12.67 -40.50 3.76
CA ASN A 110 11.29 -40.23 3.33
C ASN A 110 10.36 -39.81 4.50
N HIS A 111 9.25 -39.11 4.18
CA HIS A 111 8.01 -38.90 4.99
C HIS A 111 8.17 -38.07 6.30
N GLU A 112 7.21 -37.29 6.82
CA GLU A 112 5.74 -37.36 6.77
C GLU A 112 5.11 -36.00 7.11
N SER A 113 3.86 -35.84 6.67
CA SER A 113 2.95 -34.72 6.87
C SER A 113 2.54 -34.53 8.34
N ALA A 114 2.41 -33.27 8.79
CA ALA A 114 1.58 -32.93 9.93
C ALA A 114 0.91 -31.56 9.71
N ASN A 115 -0.33 -31.63 9.22
CA ASN A 115 -1.28 -30.54 9.20
C ASN A 115 -1.43 -29.95 10.62
N THR A 116 -1.17 -28.65 10.78
CA THR A 116 -1.77 -27.88 11.87
C THR A 116 -2.57 -26.75 11.25
N THR A 117 -3.85 -27.04 11.08
CA THR A 117 -4.91 -26.14 10.64
C THR A 117 -5.10 -25.06 11.70
N ALA A 118 -4.50 -23.89 11.50
CA ALA A 118 -4.74 -22.71 12.31
C ALA A 118 -5.17 -21.55 11.38
N SER A 119 -6.48 -21.34 11.30
CA SER A 119 -7.17 -20.09 10.90
C SER A 119 -6.51 -19.28 9.76
N SER A 120 -6.68 -19.72 8.51
CA SER A 120 -6.00 -19.18 7.33
C SER A 120 -6.60 -17.88 6.77
N THR A 121 -7.80 -17.46 7.16
CA THR A 121 -8.49 -16.34 6.49
C THR A 121 -7.77 -14.99 6.67
N GLY A 122 -7.08 -14.78 7.79
CA GLY A 122 -6.30 -13.56 8.05
C GLY A 122 -4.90 -13.56 7.42
N ALA A 123 -4.28 -14.73 7.29
CA ALA A 123 -2.96 -14.88 6.70
C ALA A 123 -2.99 -14.62 5.19
N ASP A 124 -4.02 -15.12 4.50
CA ASP A 124 -4.16 -14.99 3.05
C ASP A 124 -4.34 -13.54 2.60
N ALA A 125 -5.13 -12.74 3.34
CA ALA A 125 -5.33 -11.33 3.05
C ALA A 125 -4.06 -10.48 3.28
N SER A 126 -3.34 -10.72 4.39
CA SER A 126 -2.09 -10.03 4.70
C SER A 126 -1.00 -10.33 3.67
N ASN A 127 -0.88 -11.60 3.26
CA ASN A 127 0.03 -12.05 2.21
C ASN A 127 -0.29 -11.39 0.86
N HIS A 128 -1.58 -11.25 0.52
CA HIS A 128 -2.01 -10.57 -0.69
C HIS A 128 -1.62 -9.09 -0.71
N VAL A 129 -1.87 -8.35 0.38
CA VAL A 129 -1.51 -6.93 0.50
C VAL A 129 0.00 -6.74 0.33
N GLN A 130 0.81 -7.57 0.97
CA GLN A 130 2.26 -7.46 0.87
C GLN A 130 2.78 -7.79 -0.53
N ARG A 131 2.15 -8.74 -1.21
CA ARG A 131 2.43 -9.04 -2.63
C ARG A 131 2.07 -7.87 -3.53
N ALA A 132 0.91 -7.25 -3.34
CA ALA A 132 0.46 -6.10 -4.11
C ALA A 132 1.36 -4.88 -3.89
N ARG A 133 1.79 -4.61 -2.65
CA ARG A 133 2.80 -3.59 -2.32
C ARG A 133 4.10 -3.83 -3.07
N SER A 134 4.60 -5.06 -3.04
CA SER A 134 5.84 -5.45 -3.72
C SER A 134 5.71 -5.28 -5.24
N LYS A 135 4.57 -5.65 -5.82
CA LYS A 135 4.25 -5.46 -7.25
C LYS A 135 4.26 -3.98 -7.63
N ALA A 136 3.62 -3.12 -6.82
CA ALA A 136 3.60 -1.68 -7.05
C ALA A 136 5.01 -1.06 -7.03
N LEU A 137 5.92 -1.57 -6.19
CA LEU A 137 7.30 -1.10 -6.13
C LEU A 137 8.22 -1.73 -7.19
N SER A 138 7.80 -2.81 -7.85
CA SER A 138 8.60 -3.48 -8.88
C SER A 138 8.93 -2.58 -10.07
N VAL A 139 8.16 -1.51 -10.29
CA VAL A 139 8.45 -0.51 -11.33
C VAL A 139 9.81 0.16 -11.13
N PHE A 140 10.32 0.23 -9.90
CA PHE A 140 11.63 0.81 -9.58
C PHE A 140 12.81 -0.17 -9.81
N GLY A 141 12.54 -1.39 -10.29
CA GLY A 141 13.50 -2.45 -10.55
C GLY A 141 13.59 -3.51 -9.45
N GLY A 142 14.43 -4.54 -9.67
CA GLY A 142 14.52 -5.71 -8.78
C GLY A 142 15.12 -5.46 -7.39
N LEU A 143 15.88 -4.36 -7.21
CA LEU A 143 16.44 -3.95 -5.91
C LEU A 143 15.75 -2.69 -5.39
N VAL A 144 14.57 -2.88 -4.79
CA VAL A 144 13.86 -1.81 -4.09
C VAL A 144 14.49 -1.56 -2.72
N SER A 145 14.94 -0.32 -2.48
CA SER A 145 15.51 0.09 -1.19
C SER A 145 14.50 -0.11 -0.05
N PRO A 146 14.92 -0.61 1.13
CA PRO A 146 14.06 -0.67 2.32
C PRO A 146 13.41 0.68 2.63
N LYS A 147 14.12 1.79 2.39
CA LYS A 147 13.62 3.16 2.57
C LYS A 147 12.47 3.51 1.63
N LEU A 148 12.42 2.92 0.43
CA LEU A 148 11.28 3.12 -0.46
C LEU A 148 10.03 2.41 0.06
N ARG A 149 10.20 1.24 0.70
CA ARG A 149 9.09 0.52 1.33
C ARG A 149 8.58 1.26 2.56
N THR A 150 9.47 1.81 3.40
CA THR A 150 9.03 2.62 4.54
C THR A 150 8.31 3.88 4.08
N ALA A 151 8.81 4.55 3.03
CA ALA A 151 8.11 5.68 2.42
C ALA A 151 6.71 5.30 1.90
N GLN A 152 6.56 4.15 1.22
CA GLN A 152 5.26 3.65 0.78
C GLN A 152 4.30 3.50 1.97
N LEU A 153 4.73 2.85 3.07
CA LEU A 153 3.91 2.70 4.27
C LEU A 153 3.53 4.05 4.88
N SER A 154 4.48 5.00 4.97
CA SER A 154 4.19 6.35 5.49
C SER A 154 3.14 7.08 4.65
N PHE A 155 3.19 6.96 3.33
CA PHE A 155 2.17 7.53 2.45
C PHE A 155 0.82 6.81 2.53
N GLU A 156 0.81 5.48 2.69
CA GLU A 156 -0.42 4.73 2.97
C GLU A 156 -1.09 5.21 4.25
N THR A 157 -0.32 5.38 5.33
CA THR A 157 -0.83 5.94 6.59
C THR A 157 -1.31 7.38 6.42
N ALA A 158 -0.60 8.20 5.63
CA ALA A 158 -1.04 9.56 5.34
C ALA A 158 -2.40 9.58 4.61
N LEU A 159 -2.67 8.64 3.70
CA LEU A 159 -3.97 8.52 3.04
C LEU A 159 -5.09 8.19 4.03
N ASP A 160 -4.86 7.28 4.98
CA ASP A 160 -5.83 6.99 6.05
C ASP A 160 -6.17 8.24 6.85
N LEU A 161 -5.12 8.95 7.28
CA LEU A 161 -5.26 10.16 8.08
C LEU A 161 -5.99 11.27 7.32
N ILE A 162 -5.75 11.43 6.01
CA ILE A 162 -6.47 12.39 5.17
C ILE A 162 -7.97 12.06 5.09
N VAL A 163 -8.33 10.79 4.93
CA VAL A 163 -9.73 10.36 4.87
C VAL A 163 -10.42 10.58 6.20
N GLU A 164 -9.78 10.20 7.31
CA GLU A 164 -10.29 10.46 8.65
C GLU A 164 -10.45 11.96 8.92
N LEU A 165 -9.50 12.78 8.45
CA LEU A 165 -9.54 14.24 8.59
C LEU A 165 -10.67 14.85 7.78
N ALA A 166 -10.90 14.38 6.56
CA ALA A 166 -12.01 14.80 5.72
C ALA A 166 -13.36 14.45 6.37
N ASN A 167 -13.48 13.24 6.94
CA ASN A 167 -14.67 12.81 7.68
C ASN A 167 -14.89 13.63 8.95
N SER A 168 -13.84 13.88 9.73
CA SER A 168 -13.91 14.74 10.92
C SER A 168 -14.34 16.17 10.56
N ARG A 169 -13.80 16.73 9.47
CA ARG A 169 -14.20 18.05 8.98
C ARG A 169 -15.65 18.07 8.51
N SER A 170 -16.09 17.06 7.77
CA SER A 170 -17.48 16.88 7.32
C SER A 170 -18.43 16.85 8.53
N ASN A 171 -18.08 16.09 9.58
CA ASN A 171 -18.83 16.05 10.84
C ASN A 171 -18.92 17.42 11.52
N MET A 172 -17.80 18.13 11.68
CA MET A 172 -17.79 19.44 12.35
C MET A 172 -18.63 20.48 11.60
N LEU A 173 -18.57 20.49 10.28
CA LEU A 173 -19.36 21.41 9.45
C LEU A 173 -20.87 21.10 9.57
N ALA A 174 -21.25 19.82 9.53
CA ALA A 174 -22.65 19.42 9.70
C ALA A 174 -23.19 19.79 11.09
N SER A 175 -22.42 19.57 12.16
CA SER A 175 -22.82 20.00 13.51
C SER A 175 -22.95 21.52 13.64
N PHE A 176 -22.10 22.28 12.94
CA PHE A 176 -22.20 23.74 12.94
C PHE A 176 -23.45 24.24 12.20
N SER A 177 -23.82 23.63 11.06
CA SER A 177 -25.06 23.96 10.35
C SER A 177 -26.30 23.72 11.22
N GLN A 178 -26.35 22.58 11.92
CA GLN A 178 -27.47 22.24 12.82
C GLN A 178 -27.64 23.19 14.01
N LEU A 179 -26.57 23.86 14.46
CA LEU A 179 -26.63 24.85 15.55
C LEU A 179 -27.15 26.22 15.08
N LYS A 180 -27.22 26.45 13.77
CA LYS A 180 -27.62 27.73 13.18
C LYS A 180 -29.12 27.77 12.82
N GLU A 181 -29.78 26.61 12.77
CA GLU A 181 -31.25 26.48 12.70
C GLU A 181 -31.87 26.55 14.10
#